data_AF-A0A7X8PHQ1-F1
#
_entry.id   AF-A0A7X8PHQ1-F1
#
_cell.length_a   1.000
_cell.length_b   1.000
_cell.length_c   1.000
_cell.angle_alpha   90.00
_cell.angle_beta   90.00
_cell.angle_gamma   90.00
#
_symmetry.space_group_name_H-M   'P 1'
#
loop_
_entity.id
_entity.type
_entity.pdbx_description
1 polymer ?
#
loop_
_entity_poly.entity_id
_entity_poly.type
_entity_poly.pdbx_seq_one_letter_code
_entity_poly.pdbx_strand_id
1 'polypeptide(L)'
;MNQNWRIFLARIAPPGAILGFSAAEFAVEVAINLRYCLNLVQPTPECFDLAELVLLRAQNYGEARMGDKSLLFAEAEDALAQATRLLELELEYCSRGNLKETCEQAA
;
A
#
# COMPACT_ATOMS: atom_id res chain seq x y z
N MET A 1 -16.63 3.26 12.57
CA MET A 1 -15.74 2.10 12.79
C MET A 1 -14.41 2.40 12.14
N ASN A 2 -13.33 2.11 12.85
CA ASN A 2 -12.05 2.79 12.76
C ASN A 2 -11.30 2.42 11.47
N GLN A 3 -11.03 3.39 10.59
CA GLN A 3 -10.29 3.22 9.34
C GLN A 3 -8.78 3.07 9.60
N ASN A 4 -8.42 2.19 10.54
CA ASN A 4 -7.07 2.03 11.05
C ASN A 4 -6.09 1.61 9.94
N TRP A 5 -6.55 0.87 8.94
CA TRP A 5 -5.73 0.48 7.79
C TRP A 5 -5.26 1.68 6.96
N ARG A 6 -6.01 2.79 6.92
CA ARG A 6 -5.62 4.00 6.17
C ARG A 6 -4.36 4.64 6.72
N ILE A 7 -4.13 4.53 8.03
CA ILE A 7 -2.91 5.04 8.68
C ILE A 7 -1.68 4.29 8.14
N PHE A 8 -1.78 2.97 7.99
CA PHE A 8 -0.69 2.15 7.46
C PHE A 8 -0.52 2.37 5.95
N LEU A 9 -1.61 2.49 5.19
CA LEU A 9 -1.53 2.77 3.76
C LEU A 9 -0.91 4.15 3.47
N ALA A 10 -1.23 5.17 4.27
CA ALA A 10 -0.64 6.49 4.15
C ALA A 10 0.88 6.51 4.41
N ARG A 11 1.42 5.49 5.10
CA ARG A 11 2.88 5.34 5.30
C ARG A 11 3.59 4.68 4.11
N ILE A 12 2.83 4.11 3.16
CA ILE A 12 3.36 3.55 1.91
C ILE A 12 3.51 4.63 0.85
N ALA A 13 2.63 5.65 0.88
CA ALA A 13 2.73 6.80 -0.02
C ALA A 13 4.10 7.45 0.19
N PRO A 14 4.89 7.67 -0.88
CA PRO A 14 6.24 8.18 -0.74
C PRO A 14 6.16 9.61 -0.18
N PRO A 15 6.56 9.88 1.07
CA PRO A 15 6.95 11.24 1.37
C PRO A 15 8.23 11.38 0.57
N GLY A 16 8.29 12.30 -0.39
CA GLY A 16 9.49 12.61 -1.17
C GLY A 16 10.69 13.11 -0.33
N ALA A 17 10.81 12.68 0.93
CA ALA A 17 11.68 13.23 1.95
C ALA A 17 12.06 12.22 3.07
N ILE A 18 12.09 10.90 2.85
CA ILE A 18 12.80 10.02 3.80
C ILE A 18 14.21 9.71 3.27
N LEU A 19 15.14 10.59 3.62
CA LEU A 19 16.54 10.60 3.12
C LEU A 19 17.46 9.56 3.78
N GLY A 20 16.92 8.65 4.62
CA GLY A 20 17.73 7.78 5.48
C GLY A 20 17.75 6.29 5.15
N PHE A 21 16.88 5.80 4.26
CA PHE A 21 16.75 4.36 4.02
C PHE A 21 17.42 3.92 2.72
N SER A 22 17.97 2.72 2.70
CA SER A 22 18.29 1.95 1.49
C SER A 22 17.01 1.53 0.76
N ALA A 23 17.14 1.10 -0.51
CA ALA A 23 16.02 0.56 -1.27
C ALA A 23 15.37 -0.67 -0.58
N ALA A 24 16.19 -1.53 0.02
CA ALA A 24 15.73 -2.72 0.73
C ALA A 24 14.96 -2.36 2.02
N GLU A 25 15.47 -1.43 2.83
CA GLU A 25 14.77 -0.98 4.04
C GLU A 25 13.43 -0.34 3.71
N PHE A 26 13.35 0.42 2.62
CA PHE A 26 12.10 0.99 2.13
C PHE A 26 11.09 -0.12 1.75
N ALA A 27 11.52 -1.12 0.98
CA ALA A 27 10.65 -2.23 0.59
C ALA A 27 10.14 -3.04 1.80
N VAL A 28 10.99 -3.23 2.83
CA VAL A 28 10.61 -3.89 4.08
C VAL A 28 9.55 -3.09 4.83
N GLU A 29 9.73 -1.77 4.97
CA GLU A 29 8.75 -0.89 5.63
C GLU A 29 7.39 -0.93 4.91
N VAL A 30 7.41 -0.90 3.56
CA VAL A 30 6.18 -1.03 2.76
C VAL A 30 5.52 -2.39 3.00
N ALA A 31 6.27 -3.49 2.99
CA ALA A 31 5.73 -4.83 3.26
C ALA A 31 5.09 -4.95 4.65
N ILE A 32 5.69 -4.34 5.67
CA ILE A 32 5.13 -4.29 7.03
C ILE A 32 3.80 -3.54 7.05
N ASN A 33 3.74 -2.36 6.42
CA ASN A 33 2.51 -1.57 6.37
C ASN A 33 1.40 -2.30 5.58
N LEU A 34 1.73 -2.94 4.44
CA LEU A 34 0.78 -3.77 3.68
C LEU A 34 0.18 -4.89 4.52
N ARG A 35 1.03 -5.59 5.29
CA ARG A 35 0.58 -6.65 6.19
C ARG A 35 -0.42 -6.12 7.22
N TYR A 36 -0.17 -4.93 7.79
CA TYR A 36 -1.14 -4.31 8.70
C TYR A 36 -2.44 -3.94 8.00
N CYS A 37 -2.39 -3.39 6.78
CA CYS A 37 -3.60 -3.09 6.01
C CYS A 37 -4.46 -4.34 5.80
N LEU A 38 -3.84 -5.44 5.32
CA LEU A 38 -4.54 -6.69 5.03
C LEU A 38 -5.12 -7.37 6.28
N ASN A 39 -4.42 -7.32 7.42
CA ASN A 39 -4.91 -7.89 8.68
C ASN A 39 -6.06 -7.10 9.33
N LEU A 40 -6.31 -5.86 8.89
CA LEU A 40 -7.35 -4.99 9.43
C LEU A 40 -8.64 -5.00 8.59
N VAL A 41 -8.67 -5.81 7.53
CA VAL A 41 -9.84 -6.06 6.69
C VAL A 41 -10.03 -7.57 6.53
N GLN A 42 -11.08 -7.97 5.81
CA GLN A 42 -11.22 -9.33 5.28
C GLN A 42 -10.75 -9.30 3.81
N PRO A 43 -9.48 -9.59 3.53
CA PRO A 43 -8.91 -9.38 2.21
C PRO A 43 -9.44 -10.38 1.19
N THR A 44 -9.70 -9.90 -0.03
CA THR A 44 -9.99 -10.70 -1.22
C THR A 44 -8.69 -11.17 -1.89
N PRO A 45 -8.73 -12.15 -2.82
CA PRO A 45 -7.58 -12.44 -3.68
C PRO A 45 -7.02 -11.19 -4.36
N GLU A 46 -7.89 -10.29 -4.81
CA GLU A 46 -7.53 -9.01 -5.43
C GLU A 46 -6.75 -8.09 -4.47
N CYS A 47 -7.06 -8.09 -3.16
CA CYS A 47 -6.23 -7.39 -2.16
C CYS A 47 -4.78 -7.90 -2.16
N PHE A 48 -4.57 -9.21 -2.28
CA PHE A 48 -3.24 -9.80 -2.27
C PHE A 48 -2.47 -9.47 -3.54
N ASP A 49 -3.09 -9.60 -4.71
CA ASP A 49 -2.48 -9.24 -6.00
C ASP A 49 -2.07 -7.76 -6.04
N LEU A 50 -2.93 -6.86 -5.54
CA LEU A 50 -2.64 -5.44 -5.46
C LEU A 50 -1.54 -5.13 -4.43
N ALA A 51 -1.49 -5.85 -3.31
CA ALA A 51 -0.41 -5.69 -2.33
C ALA A 51 0.95 -6.14 -2.90
N GLU A 52 1.00 -7.25 -3.65
CA GLU A 52 2.20 -7.68 -4.36
C GLU A 52 2.64 -6.65 -5.40
N LEU A 53 1.69 -6.08 -6.16
CA LEU A 53 1.96 -5.01 -7.10
C LEU A 53 2.55 -3.78 -6.40
N VAL A 54 1.98 -3.34 -5.28
CA VAL A 54 2.51 -2.22 -4.48
C VAL A 54 3.93 -2.51 -4.01
N LEU A 55 4.21 -3.73 -3.53
CA LEU A 55 5.55 -4.11 -3.09
C LEU A 55 6.57 -4.08 -4.23
N LEU A 56 6.20 -4.57 -5.41
CA LEU A 56 7.05 -4.50 -6.61
C LEU A 56 7.33 -3.04 -7.00
N ARG A 57 6.30 -2.18 -7.01
CA ARG A 57 6.50 -0.76 -7.34
C ARG A 57 7.35 -0.04 -6.29
N ALA A 58 7.23 -0.41 -5.02
CA ALA A 58 8.06 0.13 -3.95
C ALA A 58 9.54 -0.24 -4.11
N GLN A 59 9.85 -1.47 -4.55
CA GLN A 59 11.22 -1.87 -4.88
C GLN A 59 11.78 -1.02 -6.02
N ASN A 60 11.04 -0.89 -7.12
CA ASN A 60 11.46 -0.08 -8.27
C ASN A 60 11.67 1.39 -7.89
N TYR A 61 10.78 1.97 -7.08
CA TYR A 61 10.93 3.33 -6.56
C TYR A 61 12.18 3.46 -5.68
N GLY A 62 12.40 2.50 -4.77
CA GLY A 62 13.58 2.47 -3.91
C GLY A 62 14.88 2.43 -4.71
N GLU A 63 14.94 1.58 -5.74
CA GLU A 63 16.08 1.49 -6.66
C GLU A 63 16.28 2.79 -7.47
N ALA A 64 15.20 3.33 -8.03
CA ALA A 64 15.25 4.56 -8.82
C ALA A 64 15.68 5.77 -7.99
N ARG A 65 15.28 5.84 -6.72
CA ARG A 65 15.70 6.89 -5.76
C ARG A 65 17.18 6.86 -5.45
N MET A 66 17.75 5.67 -5.36
CA MET A 66 19.18 5.47 -5.08
C MET A 66 20.03 5.54 -6.35
N GLY A 67 19.41 5.44 -7.52
CA GLY A 67 20.07 5.54 -8.82
C GLY A 67 20.23 6.98 -9.30
N ASP A 68 21.23 7.20 -10.15
CA ASP A 68 21.61 8.52 -10.69
C ASP A 68 20.67 9.04 -11.82
N LYS A 69 19.49 8.43 -12.00
CA LYS A 69 18.60 8.69 -13.16
C LYS A 69 17.26 9.29 -12.72
N SER A 70 17.21 10.62 -12.67
CA SER A 70 16.05 11.41 -12.23
C SER A 70 14.74 11.15 -12.99
N LEU A 71 14.78 10.84 -14.30
CA LEU A 71 13.57 10.51 -15.08
C LEU A 71 12.91 9.21 -14.63
N LEU A 72 13.70 8.19 -14.29
CA LEU A 72 13.18 6.90 -13.80
C LEU A 72 12.55 7.02 -12.42
N PHE A 73 12.96 8.02 -11.65
CA PHE A 73 12.41 8.27 -10.32
C PHE A 73 10.96 8.76 -10.37
N ALA A 74 10.65 9.76 -11.21
CA ALA A 74 9.29 10.29 -11.32
C ALA A 74 8.29 9.24 -11.85
N GLU A 75 8.71 8.43 -12.82
CA GLU A 75 7.89 7.33 -13.33
C GLU A 75 7.66 6.25 -12.28
N ALA A 76 8.68 5.91 -11.49
CA ALA A 76 8.56 4.93 -10.41
C ALA A 76 7.69 5.44 -9.25
N GLU A 77 7.78 6.73 -8.93
CA GLU A 77 6.94 7.40 -7.92
C GLU A 77 5.46 7.36 -8.33
N ASP A 78 5.15 7.74 -9.57
CA ASP A 78 3.79 7.71 -10.10
C ASP A 78 3.24 6.28 -10.15
N ALA A 79 4.04 5.30 -10.59
CA ALA A 79 3.63 3.90 -10.61
C ALA A 79 3.32 3.35 -9.21
N LEU A 80 4.10 3.73 -8.18
CA LEU A 80 3.83 3.37 -6.80
C LEU A 80 2.56 4.04 -6.28
N ALA A 81 2.35 5.32 -6.58
CA ALA A 81 1.15 6.06 -6.20
C ALA A 81 -0.12 5.44 -6.80
N GLN A 82 -0.08 5.09 -8.08
CA GLN A 82 -1.20 4.43 -8.77
C GLN A 82 -1.52 3.05 -8.17
N ALA A 83 -0.50 2.20 -7.94
CA ALA A 83 -0.71 0.90 -7.32
C ALA A 83 -1.29 1.03 -5.90
N THR A 84 -0.79 1.98 -5.11
CA THR A 84 -1.28 2.27 -3.75
C THR A 84 -2.74 2.73 -3.78
N ARG A 85 -3.12 3.54 -4.78
CA ARG A 85 -4.51 3.99 -4.95
C ARG A 85 -5.46 2.85 -5.33
N LEU A 86 -5.03 1.92 -6.17
CA LEU A 86 -5.84 0.73 -6.48
C LEU A 86 -6.08 -0.12 -5.24
N LEU A 87 -5.02 -0.36 -4.45
CA LEU A 87 -5.15 -1.08 -3.19
C LEU A 87 -6.08 -0.35 -2.20
N GLU A 88 -6.01 0.98 -2.12
CA GLU A 88 -6.92 1.77 -1.27
C GLU A 88 -8.40 1.51 -1.59
N LEU A 89 -8.73 1.49 -2.89
CA LEU A 89 -10.10 1.27 -3.35
C LEU A 89 -10.60 -0.13 -2.96
N GLU A 90 -9.75 -1.15 -3.13
CA GLU A 90 -10.08 -2.53 -2.79
C GLU A 90 -10.22 -2.73 -1.27
N LEU A 91 -9.31 -2.14 -0.47
CA LEU A 91 -9.41 -2.15 0.99
C LEU A 91 -10.67 -1.41 1.47
N GLU A 92 -11.06 -0.32 0.82
CA GLU A 92 -12.31 0.37 1.10
C GLU A 92 -13.52 -0.50 0.78
N TYR A 93 -13.52 -1.20 -0.36
CA TYR A 93 -14.55 -2.17 -0.71
C TYR A 93 -14.68 -3.28 0.35
N CYS A 94 -13.56 -3.92 0.72
CA CYS A 94 -13.51 -4.97 1.75
C CYS A 94 -14.01 -4.47 3.11
N SER A 95 -13.65 -3.25 3.50
CA SER A 95 -14.09 -2.65 4.77
C SER A 95 -15.61 -2.40 4.83
N ARG A 96 -16.24 -2.16 3.67
CA ARG A 96 -17.70 -1.97 3.55
C ARG A 96 -18.46 -3.29 3.48
N GLY A 97 -17.88 -4.33 2.87
CA GLY A 97 -18.44 -5.68 2.87
C GLY A 97 -18.63 -6.22 4.29
N ASN A 98 -17.63 -6.02 5.15
CA ASN A 98 -17.67 -6.43 6.55
C ASN A 98 -18.80 -5.76 7.36
N LEU A 99 -19.14 -4.50 7.05
CA LEU A 99 -20.27 -3.80 7.68
C LEU A 99 -21.63 -4.40 7.31
N LYS A 100 -21.78 -4.93 6.10
CA LYS A 100 -23.03 -5.51 5.63
C LYS A 100 -23.31 -6.84 6.30
N GLU A 101 -22.30 -7.71 6.40
CA GLU A 101 -22.40 -9.00 7.09
C GLU A 101 -22.64 -8.83 8.60
N THR A 102 -21.99 -7.85 9.25
CA THR A 102 -22.18 -7.58 10.69
C THR A 102 -23.59 -7.07 11.00
N CYS A 103 -24.21 -6.31 10.10
CA CYS A 103 -25.59 -5.84 10.27
C CYS A 103 -26.62 -6.96 10.08
N GLU A 104 -26.39 -7.88 9.13
CA GLU A 104 -27.27 -9.03 8.88
C GLU A 104 -27.21 -10.08 10.00
N GLN A 105 -26.09 -10.19 10.72
CA GLN A 105 -25.97 -11.07 11.90
C GLN A 105 -26.61 -10.51 13.18
N ALA A 106 -27.00 -9.23 13.19
CA ALA A 106 -27.55 -8.54 14.36
C ALA A 106 -29.07 -8.29 14.29
N ALA A 107 -29.75 -8.76 13.25
CA ALA A 107 -31.21 -8.65 13.02
C ALA A 107 -31.91 -10.00 13.20
#